data_AF-A0A957XBQ5-F1
#
_entry.id   AF-A0A957XBQ5-F1
#
_cell.length_a   1.000
_cell.length_b   1.000
_cell.length_c   1.000
_cell.angle_alpha   90.00
_cell.angle_beta   90.00
_cell.angle_gamma   90.00
#
_symmetry.space_group_name_H-M   'P 1'
#
loop_
_entity.id
_entity.type
_entity.pdbx_description
1 polymer ?
#
loop_
_entity_poly.entity_id
_entity_poly.type
_entity_poly.pdbx_seq_one_letter_code
_entity_poly.pdbx_strand_id
1 'polypeptide(L)'
;EPRAISATLAAAGDACKGVFGGQGGIYLLDEYRRGSQGNMPAGQITDLHVAIWNKLETGDTVGARQLFNRILPLLNFERMHGVATYKEVLYRRGIFQSRATRAPGKFLDDQDRVELDAILADIEPLYQL
;
A
#
# COMPACT_ATOMS: atom_id res chain seq x y z
N GLU A 1 3.84 -14.43 -3.79
CA GLU A 1 2.42 -14.84 -3.80
C GLU A 1 1.99 -15.10 -2.37
N PRO A 2 0.76 -14.73 -1.96
CA PRO A 2 0.31 -14.86 -0.56
C PRO A 2 0.48 -16.25 0.05
N ARG A 3 0.37 -17.34 -0.74
CA ARG A 3 0.62 -18.72 -0.29
C ARG A 3 1.97 -18.93 0.39
N ALA A 4 2.98 -18.13 0.03
CA ALA A 4 4.30 -18.19 0.64
C ALA A 4 4.27 -17.86 2.14
N ILE A 5 3.37 -16.99 2.61
CA ILE A 5 3.25 -16.62 4.03
C ILE A 5 3.00 -17.88 4.88
N SER A 6 1.90 -18.59 4.58
CA SER A 6 1.52 -19.81 5.31
C SER A 6 2.55 -20.93 5.15
N ALA A 7 3.20 -21.05 3.98
CA ALA A 7 4.23 -22.06 3.75
C ALA A 7 5.51 -21.80 4.56
N THR A 8 5.95 -20.54 4.64
CA THR A 8 7.12 -20.14 5.43
C THR A 8 6.86 -20.35 6.92
N LEU A 9 5.68 -19.95 7.43
CA LEU A 9 5.31 -20.17 8.83
C LEU A 9 5.32 -21.67 9.18
N ALA A 10 4.75 -22.52 8.31
CA ALA A 10 4.74 -23.97 8.52
C ALA A 10 6.15 -24.60 8.47
N ALA A 11 7.03 -24.11 7.60
CA ALA A 11 8.38 -24.63 7.45
C ALA A 11 9.34 -24.17 8.56
N ALA A 12 9.21 -22.93 9.02
CA ALA A 12 10.14 -22.33 9.97
C ALA A 12 9.77 -22.56 11.44
N GLY A 13 8.48 -22.81 11.73
CA GLY A 13 7.99 -22.95 13.10
C GLY A 13 8.35 -21.75 13.98
N ASP A 14 8.63 -22.00 15.26
CA ASP A 14 8.87 -20.95 16.27
C ASP A 14 10.15 -20.13 16.05
N ALA A 15 11.06 -20.58 15.16
CA ALA A 15 12.25 -19.81 14.80
C ALA A 15 11.90 -18.55 14.01
N CYS A 16 10.78 -18.54 13.27
CA CYS A 16 10.29 -17.37 12.55
C CYS A 16 9.26 -16.63 13.40
N LYS A 17 9.66 -15.49 13.97
CA LYS A 17 8.78 -14.65 14.82
C LYS A 17 7.66 -13.94 14.05
N GLY A 18 7.72 -13.94 12.73
CA GLY A 18 6.71 -13.31 11.89
C GLY A 18 7.15 -13.21 10.44
N VAL A 19 6.17 -13.31 9.54
CA VAL A 19 6.37 -13.11 8.11
C VAL A 19 5.61 -11.86 7.71
N PHE A 20 6.27 -10.99 6.95
CA PHE A 20 5.68 -9.75 6.46
C PHE A 20 5.30 -9.90 4.99
N GLY A 21 4.13 -9.35 4.65
CA GLY A 21 3.74 -9.12 3.26
C GLY A 21 4.53 -7.98 2.62
N GLY A 22 4.27 -7.73 1.34
CA GLY A 22 4.94 -6.67 0.60
C GLY A 22 4.20 -6.30 -0.69
N GLN A 23 4.95 -6.02 -1.76
CA GLN A 23 4.38 -5.66 -3.08
C GLN A 23 3.43 -4.45 -3.02
N GLY A 24 3.80 -3.41 -2.25
CA GLY A 24 2.95 -2.22 -2.08
C GLY A 24 1.69 -2.48 -1.25
N GLY A 25 1.57 -3.64 -0.59
CA GLY A 25 0.37 -4.01 0.17
C GLY A 25 -0.82 -4.42 -0.70
N ILE A 26 -0.64 -4.65 -2.00
CA ILE A 26 -1.72 -5.05 -2.92
C ILE A 26 -2.35 -6.41 -2.57
N TYR A 27 -1.69 -7.21 -1.72
CA TYR A 27 -2.21 -8.48 -1.23
C TYR A 27 -2.50 -8.49 0.28
N LEU A 28 -2.49 -7.34 0.95
CA LEU A 28 -2.52 -7.21 2.41
C LEU A 28 -3.62 -8.05 3.06
N LEU A 29 -4.83 -8.04 2.52
CA LEU A 29 -5.96 -8.78 3.11
C LEU A 29 -5.85 -10.30 2.97
N ASP A 30 -5.19 -10.82 1.93
CA ASP A 30 -4.92 -12.26 1.78
C ASP A 30 -3.71 -12.66 2.62
N GLU A 31 -2.65 -11.86 2.62
CA GLU A 31 -1.45 -12.06 3.44
C GLU A 31 -1.81 -12.11 4.94
N TYR A 32 -2.65 -11.19 5.41
CA TYR A 32 -3.16 -11.17 6.78
C TYR A 32 -3.85 -12.48 7.17
N ARG A 33 -4.78 -12.96 6.33
CA ARG A 33 -5.51 -14.22 6.57
C ARG A 33 -4.61 -15.46 6.59
N ARG A 34 -3.42 -15.35 5.99
CA ARG A 34 -2.41 -16.43 5.97
C ARG A 34 -1.44 -16.36 7.15
N GLY A 35 -1.63 -15.41 8.06
CA GLY A 35 -0.83 -15.29 9.29
C GLY A 35 0.31 -14.29 9.19
N SER A 36 0.34 -13.43 8.17
CA SER A 36 1.34 -12.35 8.13
C SER A 36 1.25 -11.48 9.38
N GLN A 37 2.38 -11.11 9.96
CA GLN A 37 2.47 -10.25 11.16
C GLN A 37 2.65 -8.77 10.81
N GLY A 38 2.61 -8.44 9.52
CA GLY A 38 2.71 -7.07 9.04
C GLY A 38 2.79 -7.00 7.52
N ASN A 39 2.93 -5.79 7.00
CA ASN A 39 3.10 -5.52 5.59
C ASN A 39 4.17 -4.44 5.39
N MET A 40 4.89 -4.48 4.27
CA MET A 40 5.85 -3.46 3.86
C MET A 40 5.39 -2.75 2.58
N PRO A 41 4.37 -1.87 2.66
CA PRO A 41 3.93 -1.06 1.53
C PRO A 41 4.83 0.16 1.32
N ALA A 42 4.54 0.95 0.30
CA ALA A 42 5.14 2.27 0.15
C ALA A 42 4.53 3.30 1.12
N GLY A 43 5.26 4.40 1.35
CA GLY A 43 5.00 5.33 2.45
C GLY A 43 3.97 6.43 2.17
N GLN A 44 3.41 6.51 0.96
CA GLN A 44 2.62 7.67 0.54
C GLN A 44 1.20 7.71 1.12
N ILE A 45 0.68 6.56 1.57
CA ILE A 45 -0.63 6.39 2.22
C ILE A 45 -0.53 5.48 3.45
N THR A 46 0.55 5.63 4.24
CA THR A 46 0.78 4.81 5.44
C THR A 46 -0.38 4.88 6.43
N ASP A 47 -0.99 6.05 6.60
CA ASP A 47 -2.19 6.25 7.41
C ASP A 47 -3.34 5.34 6.98
N LEU A 48 -3.60 5.20 5.68
CA LEU A 48 -4.64 4.30 5.18
C LEU A 48 -4.27 2.82 5.36
N HIS A 49 -3.01 2.43 5.16
CA HIS A 49 -2.56 1.07 5.44
C HIS A 49 -2.71 0.70 6.91
N VAL A 50 -2.36 1.60 7.82
CA VAL A 50 -2.54 1.43 9.27
C VAL A 50 -4.03 1.34 9.61
N ALA A 51 -4.88 2.18 9.02
CA ALA A 51 -6.32 2.11 9.22
C ALA A 51 -6.91 0.75 8.78
N ILE A 52 -6.45 0.19 7.66
CA ILE A 52 -6.84 -1.17 7.22
C ILE A 52 -6.34 -2.22 8.22
N TRP A 53 -5.07 -2.15 8.63
CA TRP A 53 -4.49 -3.09 9.58
C TRP A 53 -5.24 -3.10 10.91
N ASN A 54 -5.50 -1.93 11.49
CA ASN A 54 -6.23 -1.80 12.74
C ASN A 54 -7.63 -2.39 12.65
N LYS A 55 -8.34 -2.19 11.53
CA LYS A 55 -9.65 -2.81 11.30
C LYS A 55 -9.58 -4.34 11.31
N LEU A 56 -8.51 -4.93 10.75
CA LEU A 56 -8.31 -6.37 10.77
C LEU A 56 -8.05 -6.87 12.20
N GLU A 57 -7.20 -6.18 12.95
CA GLU A 57 -6.86 -6.50 14.33
C GLU A 57 -8.07 -6.39 15.27
N THR A 58 -8.99 -5.45 15.02
CA THR A 58 -10.24 -5.31 15.79
C THR A 58 -11.38 -6.20 15.27
N GLY A 59 -11.14 -7.04 14.26
CA GLY A 59 -12.14 -7.96 13.70
C GLY A 59 -13.12 -7.33 12.68
N ASP A 60 -12.98 -6.04 12.36
CA ASP A 60 -13.77 -5.33 11.33
C ASP A 60 -13.26 -5.68 9.91
N THR A 61 -13.40 -6.96 9.55
CA THR A 61 -12.95 -7.46 8.24
C THR A 61 -13.73 -6.87 7.07
N VAL A 62 -14.99 -6.47 7.28
CA VAL A 62 -15.84 -5.82 6.28
C VAL A 62 -15.36 -4.41 6.01
N GLY A 63 -15.15 -3.60 7.05
CA GLY A 63 -14.61 -2.25 6.91
C GLY A 63 -13.18 -2.25 6.36
N ALA A 64 -12.35 -3.22 6.76
CA ALA A 64 -11.01 -3.40 6.19
C ALA A 64 -11.08 -3.65 4.68
N ARG A 65 -12.00 -4.53 4.23
CA ARG A 65 -12.25 -4.80 2.81
C ARG A 65 -12.74 -3.57 2.06
N GLN A 66 -13.68 -2.81 2.64
CA GLN A 66 -14.23 -1.61 2.02
C GLN A 66 -13.13 -0.56 1.80
N LEU A 67 -12.33 -0.26 2.84
CA LEU A 67 -11.22 0.69 2.74
C LEU A 67 -10.14 0.21 1.77
N PHE A 68 -9.77 -1.07 1.84
CA PHE A 68 -8.82 -1.67 0.90
C PHE A 68 -9.27 -1.51 -0.56
N ASN A 69 -10.55 -1.76 -0.86
CA ASN A 69 -11.09 -1.62 -2.21
C ASN A 69 -10.99 -0.18 -2.73
N ARG A 70 -11.11 0.84 -1.85
CA ARG A 70 -10.95 2.26 -2.24
C ARG A 70 -9.51 2.60 -2.60
N ILE A 71 -8.51 2.01 -1.92
CA ILE A 71 -7.09 2.29 -2.22
C ILE A 71 -6.52 1.41 -3.35
N LEU A 72 -7.21 0.32 -3.72
CA LEU A 72 -6.72 -0.63 -4.71
C LEU A 72 -6.35 -0.01 -6.07
N PRO A 73 -7.10 0.99 -6.63
CA PRO A 73 -6.67 1.68 -7.84
C PRO A 73 -5.30 2.34 -7.70
N LEU A 74 -5.01 2.98 -6.56
CA LEU A 74 -3.69 3.56 -6.30
C LEU A 74 -2.61 2.48 -6.23
N LEU A 75 -2.88 1.36 -5.53
CA LEU A 75 -1.93 0.24 -5.42
C LEU A 75 -1.63 -0.40 -6.80
N ASN A 76 -2.61 -0.42 -7.69
CA ASN A 76 -2.42 -0.88 -9.06
C ASN A 76 -1.60 0.12 -9.88
N PHE A 77 -1.90 1.42 -9.77
CA PHE A 77 -1.18 2.48 -10.46
C PHE A 77 0.30 2.52 -10.07
N GLU A 78 0.60 2.48 -8.76
CA GLU A 78 2.00 2.46 -8.30
C GLU A 78 2.78 1.23 -8.76
N ARG A 79 2.12 0.10 -9.05
CA ARG A 79 2.81 -1.10 -9.53
C ARG A 79 3.48 -0.86 -10.89
N MET A 80 2.90 0.02 -11.71
CA MET A 80 3.47 0.42 -13.00
C MET A 80 4.53 1.52 -12.85
N HIS A 81 4.21 2.58 -12.09
CA HIS A 81 5.01 3.80 -12.05
C HIS A 81 6.03 3.85 -10.89
N GLY A 82 5.86 3.02 -9.86
CA GLY A 82 6.76 2.85 -8.73
C GLY A 82 7.00 4.14 -7.96
N VAL A 83 8.28 4.43 -7.70
CA VAL A 83 8.73 5.58 -6.89
C VAL A 83 8.19 6.93 -7.39
N ALA A 84 7.90 7.07 -8.68
CA ALA A 84 7.32 8.30 -9.23
C ALA A 84 5.95 8.62 -8.59
N THR A 85 5.08 7.61 -8.45
CA THR A 85 3.78 7.75 -7.76
C THR A 85 3.96 8.10 -6.28
N TYR A 86 4.87 7.40 -5.59
CA TYR A 86 5.10 7.63 -4.16
C TYR A 86 5.49 9.08 -3.89
N LYS A 87 6.44 9.59 -4.67
CA LYS A 87 6.92 10.96 -4.55
C LYS A 87 5.88 11.99 -4.97
N GLU A 88 5.07 11.71 -5.98
CA GLU A 88 3.98 12.59 -6.40
C GLU A 88 2.94 12.76 -5.30
N VAL A 89 2.48 11.65 -4.70
CA VAL A 89 1.50 11.68 -3.60
C VAL A 89 2.07 12.38 -2.37
N LEU A 90 3.31 12.08 -1.97
CA LEU A 90 3.97 12.76 -0.84
C LEU A 90 4.19 14.26 -1.10
N TYR A 91 4.45 14.66 -2.34
CA TYR A 91 4.54 16.06 -2.74
C TYR A 91 3.17 16.76 -2.65
N ARG A 92 2.12 16.14 -3.17
CA ARG A 92 0.75 16.70 -3.13
C ARG A 92 0.18 16.77 -1.71
N ARG A 93 0.54 15.83 -0.84
CA ARG A 93 0.24 15.87 0.60
C ARG A 93 1.06 16.93 1.37
N GLY A 94 1.95 17.67 0.70
CA GLY A 94 2.78 18.71 1.33
C GLY A 94 3.92 18.17 2.20
N ILE A 95 4.17 16.85 2.19
CA ILE A 95 5.24 16.21 2.98
C ILE A 95 6.60 16.44 2.31
N PHE A 96 6.65 16.32 0.97
CA PHE A 96 7.85 16.59 0.19
C PHE A 96 7.76 17.94 -0.52
N GLN A 97 8.88 18.66 -0.58
CA GLN A 97 9.02 19.88 -1.38
C GLN A 97 9.28 19.61 -2.87
N SER A 98 9.64 18.37 -3.24
CA SER A 98 9.95 18.02 -4.62
C SER A 98 9.66 16.55 -4.94
N ARG A 99 9.07 16.35 -6.11
CA ARG A 99 8.82 15.05 -6.74
C ARG A 99 9.98 14.54 -7.62
N ALA A 100 11.09 15.26 -7.71
CA ALA A 100 12.19 14.94 -8.63
C ALA A 100 12.90 13.62 -8.28
N THR A 101 13.32 12.86 -9.28
CA THR A 101 14.09 11.60 -9.11
C THR A 101 15.47 11.75 -9.76
N ARG A 102 16.50 11.12 -9.18
CA ARG A 102 17.85 11.09 -9.79
C ARG A 102 17.83 10.21 -11.05
N ALA A 103 18.58 10.61 -12.08
CA ALA A 103 18.67 9.84 -13.32
C ALA A 103 19.49 8.54 -13.14
N PRO A 104 19.12 7.43 -13.81
CA PRO A 104 17.89 7.24 -14.58
C PRO A 104 16.70 6.98 -13.64
N GLY A 105 15.69 7.85 -13.68
CA GLY A 105 14.54 7.81 -12.79
C GLY A 105 13.24 7.78 -13.58
N LYS A 106 12.22 7.10 -13.04
CA LYS A 106 10.86 7.19 -13.57
C LYS A 106 10.26 8.56 -13.22
N PHE A 107 9.44 9.05 -14.12
CA PHE A 107 8.58 10.22 -13.93
C PHE A 107 7.16 9.86 -14.37
N LEU A 108 6.18 10.61 -13.86
CA LEU A 108 4.83 10.61 -14.40
C LEU A 108 4.76 11.66 -15.51
N ASP A 109 4.14 11.35 -16.63
CA ASP A 109 3.78 12.36 -17.62
C ASP A 109 2.47 13.07 -17.24
N ASP A 110 1.94 13.91 -18.13
CA ASP A 110 0.70 14.65 -17.86
C ASP A 110 -0.55 13.77 -17.91
N GLN A 111 -0.56 12.70 -18.72
CA GLN A 111 -1.69 11.77 -18.79
C GLN A 111 -1.71 10.85 -17.57
N ASP A 112 -0.54 10.40 -17.12
CA ASP A 112 -0.37 9.67 -15.86
C ASP A 112 -0.94 10.47 -14.68
N ARG A 113 -0.72 11.79 -14.68
CA ARG A 113 -1.25 12.68 -13.63
C ARG A 113 -2.76 12.81 -13.68
N VAL A 114 -3.36 12.85 -14.87
CA VAL A 114 -4.83 12.90 -15.00
C VAL A 114 -5.48 11.65 -14.39
N GLU A 115 -4.92 10.46 -14.66
CA GLU A 115 -5.40 9.22 -14.03
C GLU A 115 -5.17 9.24 -12.51
N LEU A 116 -3.99 9.69 -12.07
CA LEU A 116 -3.70 9.82 -10.65
C LEU A 116 -4.67 10.80 -9.96
N ASP A 117 -5.04 11.91 -10.60
CA ASP A 117 -6.01 12.88 -10.06
C ASP A 117 -7.37 12.21 -9.80
N ALA A 118 -7.84 11.37 -10.73
CA ALA A 118 -9.10 10.64 -10.57
C ALA A 118 -9.04 9.64 -9.41
N ILE A 119 -7.92 8.91 -9.29
CA ILE A 119 -7.68 8.00 -8.16
C ILE A 119 -7.62 8.77 -6.82
N LEU A 120 -6.92 9.91 -6.81
CA LEU A 120 -6.73 10.71 -5.60
C LEU A 120 -8.01 11.35 -5.09
N ALA A 121 -8.90 11.79 -5.98
CA ALA A 121 -10.21 12.34 -5.62
C ALA A 121 -11.04 11.37 -4.74
N ASP A 122 -10.87 10.06 -4.93
CA ASP A 122 -11.55 9.04 -4.14
C ASP A 122 -10.93 8.78 -2.76
N ILE A 123 -9.61 8.94 -2.63
CA ILE A 123 -8.86 8.54 -1.44
C ILE A 123 -8.45 9.71 -0.54
N GLU A 124 -8.31 10.92 -1.08
CA GLU A 124 -7.94 12.12 -0.30
C GLU A 124 -8.90 12.38 0.87
N PRO A 125 -10.24 12.25 0.72
CA PRO A 125 -11.17 12.40 1.84
C PRO A 125 -11.01 11.34 2.94
N LEU A 126 -10.24 10.27 2.69
CA LEU A 126 -10.03 9.17 3.63
C LEU A 126 -8.74 9.34 4.46
N TYR A 127 -7.85 10.27 4.07
CA TYR A 127 -6.60 10.52 4.80
C TYR A 127 -6.88 10.88 6.26
N GLN A 128 -6.00 10.41 7.15
CA GLN A 128 -6.17 10.57 8.60
C GLN A 128 -5.15 11.53 9.22
N LEU A 129 -4.19 12.00 8.41
CA LEU A 129 -3.10 12.92 8.77
C LEU A 129 -2.85 13.92 7.65
#